data_AF-A0A3B9ITG2-F1
#
_entry.id   AF-A0A3B9ITG2-F1
#
_cell.length_a   1.000
_cell.length_b   1.000
_cell.length_c   1.000
_cell.angle_alpha   90.00
_cell.angle_beta   90.00
_cell.angle_gamma   90.00
#
_symmetry.space_group_name_H-M   'P 1'
#
loop_
_entity.id
_entity.type
_entity.pdbx_description
1 polymer ?
#
loop_
_entity_poly.entity_id
_entity_poly.type
_entity_poly.pdbx_seq_one_letter_code
_entity_poly.pdbx_strand_id
1 'polypeptide(L)' 'MPYLIADHLPAEPAGRRFRNLLARPGILRLPGAHNGLAALQAKAAGFDALYLSGAAMTASMGLPDLGIITVDEVAFFIRQ' A
#
# COMPACT_ATOMS: atom_id res chain seq x y z
N MET A 1 -17.50 9.59 -3.57
CA MET A 1 -16.20 9.80 -2.91
C MET A 1 -15.17 10.07 -3.99
N PRO A 2 -14.43 11.19 -3.96
CA PRO A 2 -13.40 11.44 -4.95
C PRO A 2 -12.25 10.47 -4.71
N TYR A 3 -12.12 9.47 -5.57
CA TYR A 3 -10.97 8.58 -5.57
C TYR A 3 -9.76 9.38 -6.05
N LEU A 4 -8.60 9.22 -5.40
CA LEU A 4 -7.34 9.70 -5.95
C LEU A 4 -7.00 8.79 -7.13
N ILE A 5 -7.25 9.26 -8.35
CA ILE A 5 -6.84 8.55 -9.55
C ILE A 5 -5.45 9.05 -9.90
N ALA A 6 -4.49 8.13 -9.97
CA ALA A 6 -3.17 8.47 -10.48
C ALA A 6 -3.27 8.89 -11.96
N ASP A 7 -2.64 10.01 -12.32
CA ASP A 7 -2.61 10.52 -13.69
C ASP A 7 -2.04 9.49 -14.69
N HIS A 8 -1.18 8.60 -14.19
CA HIS A 8 -0.57 7.53 -14.97
C HIS A 8 -0.54 6.21 -14.19
N LEU A 9 -0.97 5.15 -14.87
CA LEU A 9 -0.84 3.78 -14.39
C LEU A 9 0.44 3.15 -14.95
N PRO A 10 1.22 2.40 -14.14
CA PRO A 10 2.39 1.71 -14.66
C PRO A 10 1.99 0.62 -15.66
N ALA A 11 2.75 0.50 -16.76
CA ALA A 11 2.52 -0.52 -17.79
C ALA A 11 2.79 -1.97 -17.31
N GLU A 12 3.71 -2.15 -16.37
CA GLU A 12 4.00 -3.45 -15.78
C GLU A 12 3.16 -3.71 -14.52
N PRO A 13 2.66 -4.93 -14.28
CA PRO A 13 1.93 -5.28 -13.06
C PRO A 13 2.74 -5.08 -11.77
N ALA A 14 2.09 -4.72 -10.67
CA ALA A 14 2.74 -4.45 -9.38
C ALA A 14 3.61 -5.61 -8.89
N GLY A 15 3.17 -6.86 -9.06
CA GLY A 15 3.94 -8.05 -8.68
C GLY A 15 5.27 -8.20 -9.43
N ARG A 16 5.32 -7.82 -10.71
CA ARG A 16 6.57 -7.86 -11.50
C ARG A 16 7.53 -6.76 -11.06
N ARG A 17 7.02 -5.54 -10.87
CA ARG A 17 7.81 -4.42 -10.33
C ARG A 17 8.38 -4.76 -8.95
N PHE A 18 7.58 -5.32 -8.05
CA PHE A 18 8.04 -5.73 -6.71
C PHE A 18 9.11 -6.83 -6.76
N ARG A 19 8.93 -7.84 -7.62
CA ARG A 19 9.96 -8.88 -7.83
C ARG A 19 11.28 -8.29 -8.29
N ASN A 20 11.25 -7.30 -9.19
CA ASN A 20 12.45 -6.61 -9.65
C ASN A 20 13.11 -5.82 -8.51
N LEU A 21 12.33 -5.21 -7.60
CA LEU A 21 12.87 -4.55 -6.39
C LEU A 21 13.58 -5.52 -5.46
N LEU A 22 12.98 -6.70 -5.21
CA LEU A 22 13.56 -7.74 -4.35
C LEU A 22 14.85 -8.34 -4.89
N ALA A 23 15.04 -8.34 -6.21
CA ALA A 23 16.26 -8.85 -6.84
C ALA A 23 17.46 -7.89 -6.74
N ARG A 24 17.25 -6.64 -6.31
CA ARG A 24 18.34 -5.66 -6.13
C ARG A 24 19.19 -6.03 -4.91
N PRO A 25 20.50 -5.71 -4.92
CA PRO A 25 21.32 -5.86 -3.73
C PRO A 25 20.84 -4.94 -2.59
N GLY A 26 20.94 -5.42 -1.36
CA GLY A 26 20.55 -4.68 -0.15
C GLY A 26 19.15 -5.03 0.37
N ILE A 27 18.75 -4.38 1.46
CA ILE A 27 17.45 -4.60 2.10
C ILE A 27 16.41 -3.65 1.50
N LEU A 28 15.37 -4.20 0.89
CA LEU A 28 14.21 -3.43 0.47
C LEU A 28 13.39 -3.06 1.71
N ARG A 29 13.23 -1.76 1.96
CA ARG A 29 12.45 -1.22 3.09
C ARG A 29 11.04 -0.88 2.61
N LEU A 30 10.03 -1.37 3.33
CA LEU A 30 8.61 -1.13 3.03
C LEU A 30 7.92 -0.50 4.24
N PRO A 31 7.77 0.83 4.30
CA PRO A 31 7.01 1.47 5.36
C PRO A 31 5.52 1.09 5.29
N GLY A 32 4.88 1.03 6.46
CA GLY A 32 3.45 0.82 6.58
C GLY A 32 2.67 2.07 6.13
N ALA A 33 1.75 1.92 5.17
CA ALA A 33 0.87 3.00 4.72
C ALA A 33 -0.59 2.55 4.81
N HIS A 34 -1.34 3.11 5.77
CA HIS A 34 -2.74 2.74 6.04
C HIS A 34 -3.76 3.53 5.20
N ASN A 35 -3.32 4.52 4.41
CA ASN A 35 -4.14 5.29 3.47
C ASN A 35 -3.28 5.92 2.37
N GLY A 36 -3.92 6.53 1.37
CA GLY A 36 -3.24 7.17 0.24
C GLY A 36 -2.32 8.33 0.63
N LEU A 37 -2.65 9.11 1.67
CA LEU A 37 -1.80 10.21 2.12
C LEU A 37 -0.47 9.70 2.69
N ALA A 38 -0.51 8.67 3.54
CA ALA A 38 0.70 8.03 4.06
C ALA A 38 1.56 7.42 2.94
N ALA A 39 0.91 6.85 1.91
CA ALA A 39 1.59 6.36 0.72
C ALA A 39 2.32 7.48 -0.05
N LEU A 40 1.68 8.63 -0.23
CA LEU A 40 2.29 9.81 -0.86
C LEU A 40 3.49 10.34 -0.06
N GLN A 41 3.40 10.37 1.27
CA GLN A 41 4.51 10.78 2.13
C GLN A 41 5.69 9.81 2.04
N ALA A 42 5.45 8.51 2.07
CA ALA A 42 6.49 7.49 1.90
C ALA A 42 7.17 7.59 0.52
N LYS A 43 6.39 7.83 -0.54
CA LYS A 43 6.94 8.09 -1.88
C LYS A 43 7.82 9.36 -1.88
N ALA A 44 7.35 10.45 -1.28
CA ALA A 44 8.12 11.69 -1.18
C ALA A 44 9.42 11.52 -0.37
N ALA A 45 9.43 10.60 0.60
CA ALA A 45 10.61 10.22 1.38
C ALA A 45 11.56 9.24 0.63
N GLY A 46 11.25 8.84 -0.61
CA GLY A 46 12.13 8.03 -1.46
C GLY A 46 11.99 6.52 -1.28
N PHE A 47 10.89 6.02 -0.72
CA PHE A 47 10.63 4.58 -0.66
C PHE A 47 10.05 4.05 -1.98
N ASP A 48 10.58 2.93 -2.45
CA ASP A 48 10.17 2.28 -3.71
C ASP A 48 8.93 1.38 -3.59
N ALA A 49 8.57 0.98 -2.36
CA ALA A 49 7.48 0.06 -2.08
C ALA A 49 6.83 0.35 -0.72
N LEU A 50 5.59 -0.12 -0.55
CA LEU A 50 4.79 0.10 0.65
C LEU A 50 4.27 -1.23 1.19
N TYR A 51 4.01 -1.26 2.49
CA TYR A 51 3.31 -2.35 3.15
C TYR A 51 1.94 -1.87 3.63
N LEU A 52 0.88 -2.61 3.33
CA LEU A 52 -0.44 -2.37 3.89
C LEU A 52 -0.65 -3.35 5.06
N SER A 53 -0.54 -2.83 6.28
CA SER A 53 -0.70 -3.63 7.50
C SER A 53 -2.18 -3.83 7.82
N GLY A 54 -2.60 -5.08 8.07
CA GLY A 54 -3.94 -5.41 8.53
C GLY A 54 -4.33 -4.62 9.79
N ALA A 55 -3.49 -4.67 10.82
CA ALA A 55 -3.70 -3.93 12.06
C ALA A 55 -3.81 -2.41 11.89
N ALA A 56 -2.98 -1.82 11.02
CA ALA A 56 -3.06 -0.37 10.80
C ALA A 56 -4.32 0.01 10.02
N MET A 57 -4.74 -0.84 9.09
CA MET A 57 -5.96 -0.67 8.31
C MET A 57 -7.21 -0.82 9.19
N THR A 58 -7.33 -1.88 9.98
CA THR A 58 -8.46 -2.07 10.91
C THR A 58 -8.51 -0.96 11.96
N ALA A 59 -7.37 -0.56 12.53
CA ALA A 59 -7.32 0.58 13.44
C ALA A 59 -7.81 1.89 12.79
N SER A 60 -7.52 2.11 11.50
CA SER A 60 -8.02 3.28 10.76
C SER A 60 -9.53 3.24 10.52
N MET A 61 -10.14 2.05 10.57
CA MET A 61 -11.59 1.84 10.54
C MET A 61 -12.23 1.87 11.94
N GLY A 62 -11.44 2.02 13.01
CA GLY A 62 -11.91 1.91 14.40
C GLY A 62 -12.22 0.48 14.83
N LEU A 63 -11.64 -0.52 14.17
CA LEU A 63 -11.86 -1.95 14.43
C LEU A 63 -10.59 -2.61 15.01
N PRO A 64 -10.72 -3.63 15.87
CA PRO A 64 -9.60 -4.47 16.27
C PRO A 64 -9.19 -5.43 15.13
N ASP A 65 -7.92 -5.81 15.08
CA ASP A 65 -7.40 -6.77 14.10
C ASP A 65 -7.74 -8.22 14.48
N LEU A 66 -8.99 -8.61 14.21
CA LEU A 66 -9.54 -9.93 14.52
C LEU A 66 -9.92 -10.75 13.27
N GLY A 67 -9.48 -10.31 12.08
CA GLY A 67 -9.84 -10.99 10.83
C GLY A 67 -11.32 -10.89 10.45
N ILE A 68 -12.02 -9.85 10.93
CA ILE A 68 -13.46 -9.64 10.70
C ILE A 68 -13.80 -8.82 9.45
N ILE A 69 -12.78 -8.30 8.77
CA ILE A 69 -12.91 -7.54 7.53
C ILE A 69 -12.92 -8.46 6.31
N THR A 70 -13.42 -7.93 5.21
CA THR A 70 -13.56 -8.61 3.92
C THR A 70 -12.41 -8.30 2.97
N VAL A 71 -12.27 -9.14 1.93
CA VAL A 71 -11.31 -8.88 0.84
C VAL A 71 -11.66 -7.59 0.08
N ASP A 72 -12.93 -7.21 0.01
CA ASP A 72 -13.37 -5.98 -0.65
C ASP A 72 -12.91 -4.73 0.09
N GLU A 73 -12.95 -4.76 1.44
CA GLU A 73 -12.41 -3.69 2.27
C GLU A 73 -10.89 -3.57 2.08
N VAL A 74 -10.16 -4.70 2.09
CA VAL A 74 -8.72 -4.70 1.79
C VAL A 74 -8.44 -4.10 0.40
N ALA A 75 -9.18 -4.54 -0.62
CA ALA A 75 -9.02 -4.08 -1.99
C ALA A 75 -9.37 -2.59 -2.15
N PHE A 76 -10.29 -2.07 -1.34
CA PHE A 76 -10.60 -0.65 -1.29
C PHE A 76 -9.38 0.16 -0.83
N PHE A 77 -8.73 -0.22 0.28
CA PHE A 77 -7.53 0.46 0.77
C PHE A 77 -6.35 0.40 -0.21
N ILE A 78 -6.20 -0.70 -0.96
CA ILE A 78 -5.17 -0.83 -2.00
C ILE A 78 -5.37 0.16 -3.17
N ARG A 79 -6.62 0.54 -3.46
CA ARG A 79 -6.97 1.42 -4.60
C ARG A 79 -7.01 2.92 -4.25
N GLN A 80 -6.82 3.28 -2.99
CA GLN A 80 -6.84 4.67 -2.52
C GLN A 80 -5.65 5.50 -2.99
#